data_AF-A0A257JE61-F1
#
_entry.id   AF-A0A257JE61-F1
#
_cell.length_a   1.000
_cell.length_b   1.000
_cell.length_c   1.000
_cell.angle_alpha   90.00
_cell.angle_beta   90.00
_cell.angle_gamma   90.00
#
_symmetry.space_group_name_H-M   'P 1'
#
loop_
_entity.id
_entity.type
_entity.pdbx_description
1 polymer ?
#
loop_
_entity_poly.entity_id
_entity_poly.type
_entity_poly.pdbx_seq_one_letter_code
_entity_poly.pdbx_strand_id
1 'polypeptide(L)'
;GHDGPLFVRMSWHAAGTYRIADGRGGAGSGSQRFAPLNSWPDNGNLDKARRLLWPIKQKYGAKLSWADLMVLAGTVAMDSMGFKTFGFAGGRPDIWAPEDDIYWGAETKWLASSAEPNSRYSGERQLDNPLAAVQMGLIYVNPEGPDGVPDPLASARDIRETFARMAMDDEETVALVAGGHTFGKAHGAGDAAQVGAEPEGAAIEQQGLGWQNSFGTGKGVHTITSGIEGAWQPNP
;
A
#
# COMPACT_ATOMS: atom_id res chain seq x y z
N GLY A 1 8.01 -9.82 -17.27
CA GLY A 1 9.23 -9.86 -16.45
C GLY A 1 9.76 -8.46 -16.25
N HIS A 2 8.91 -7.59 -15.68
CA HIS A 2 9.20 -6.19 -15.45
C HIS A 2 8.61 -5.84 -14.08
N ASP A 3 9.43 -5.41 -13.12
CA ASP A 3 8.98 -5.16 -11.74
C ASP A 3 8.41 -3.75 -11.55
N GLY A 4 8.38 -2.94 -12.63
CA GLY A 4 7.90 -1.57 -12.61
C GLY A 4 6.55 -1.39 -11.90
N PRO A 5 5.50 -2.15 -12.25
CA PRO A 5 4.20 -1.99 -11.59
C PRO A 5 4.25 -2.29 -10.08
N LEU A 6 5.09 -3.24 -9.65
CA LEU A 6 5.28 -3.53 -8.22
C LEU A 6 5.94 -2.35 -7.50
N PHE A 7 6.91 -1.67 -8.13
CA PHE A 7 7.53 -0.48 -7.57
C PHE A 7 6.62 0.76 -7.60
N VAL A 8 5.77 0.91 -8.61
CA VAL A 8 4.73 1.94 -8.63
C VAL A 8 3.77 1.73 -7.46
N ARG A 9 3.28 0.51 -7.23
CA ARG A 9 2.46 0.18 -6.06
C ARG A 9 3.21 0.45 -4.75
N MET A 10 4.46 0.03 -4.63
CA MET A 10 5.26 0.26 -3.42
C MET A 10 5.38 1.76 -3.09
N SER A 11 5.68 2.58 -4.09
CA SER A 11 5.78 4.04 -3.94
C SER A 11 4.43 4.67 -3.61
N TRP A 12 3.35 4.23 -4.28
CA TRP A 12 1.98 4.66 -4.00
C TRP A 12 1.60 4.36 -2.55
N HIS A 13 1.81 3.13 -2.07
CA HIS A 13 1.50 2.73 -0.70
C HIS A 13 2.39 3.42 0.34
N ALA A 14 3.63 3.78 -0.01
CA ALA A 14 4.48 4.55 0.87
C ALA A 14 3.95 5.97 1.06
N ALA A 15 3.45 6.59 -0.01
CA ALA A 15 2.86 7.94 0.04
C ALA A 15 1.42 7.95 0.57
N GLY A 16 0.64 6.91 0.31
CA GLY A 16 -0.79 6.87 0.55
C GLY A 16 -1.21 6.63 2.00
N THR A 17 -0.30 6.71 2.97
CA THR A 17 -0.67 6.74 4.39
C THR A 17 -0.85 8.16 4.91
N TYR A 18 -0.55 9.17 4.08
CA TYR A 18 -0.60 10.59 4.43
C TYR A 18 -2.03 11.05 4.75
N ARG A 19 -2.18 11.98 5.69
CA ARG A 19 -3.49 12.59 6.00
C ARG A 19 -3.35 14.07 6.30
N ILE A 20 -4.26 14.88 5.76
CA ILE A 20 -4.22 16.34 5.95
C ILE A 20 -4.57 16.78 7.37
N ALA A 21 -5.31 15.96 8.11
CA ALA A 21 -5.83 16.32 9.43
C ALA A 21 -4.72 16.61 10.44
N ASP A 22 -3.60 15.89 10.36
CA ASP A 22 -2.47 16.05 11.26
C ASP A 22 -1.09 15.94 10.59
N GLY A 23 -1.05 15.80 9.26
CA GLY A 23 0.18 15.74 8.47
C GLY A 23 1.01 14.46 8.67
N ARG A 24 0.46 13.47 9.39
CA ARG A 24 1.13 12.18 9.64
C ARG A 24 1.03 11.25 8.43
N GLY A 25 1.91 10.25 8.42
CA GLY A 25 2.03 9.28 7.33
C GLY A 25 2.76 9.86 6.11
N GLY A 26 2.63 9.17 4.99
CA GLY A 26 3.31 9.50 3.75
C GLY A 26 4.73 8.94 3.63
N ALA A 27 5.36 9.21 2.48
CA ALA A 27 6.63 8.59 2.12
C ALA A 27 7.86 9.30 2.72
N GLY A 28 7.65 10.34 3.53
CA GLY A 28 8.70 11.28 3.97
C GLY A 28 9.77 10.68 4.88
N SER A 29 9.48 9.57 5.57
CA SER A 29 10.35 8.98 6.60
C SER A 29 10.86 7.57 6.23
N GLY A 30 10.30 6.97 5.18
CA GLY A 30 10.55 5.58 4.83
C GLY A 30 9.92 4.57 5.79
N SER A 31 8.89 4.98 6.54
CA SER A 31 8.21 4.19 7.58
C SER A 31 7.57 2.88 7.11
N GLN A 32 7.32 2.71 5.80
CA GLN A 32 6.82 1.44 5.23
C GLN A 32 7.74 0.23 5.52
N ARG A 33 9.01 0.45 5.90
CA ARG A 33 9.93 -0.64 6.30
C ARG A 33 9.82 -1.06 7.77
N PHE A 34 9.02 -0.37 8.57
CA PHE A 34 8.81 -0.63 9.99
C PHE A 34 7.36 -1.00 10.29
N ALA A 35 7.13 -1.59 11.47
CA ALA A 35 5.79 -1.78 11.99
C ALA A 35 5.06 -0.42 12.17
N PRO A 36 3.72 -0.40 12.07
CA PRO A 36 2.86 -1.49 11.61
C PRO A 36 2.82 -1.61 10.08
N LEU A 37 3.28 -0.58 9.35
CA LEU A 37 3.09 -0.45 7.91
C LEU A 37 3.75 -1.57 7.10
N ASN A 38 4.89 -2.10 7.56
CA ASN A 38 5.56 -3.20 6.87
C ASN A 38 4.72 -4.48 6.81
N SER A 39 3.63 -4.56 7.59
CA SER A 39 2.82 -5.75 7.84
C SER A 39 1.32 -5.54 7.66
N TRP A 40 0.90 -4.35 7.24
CA TRP A 40 -0.49 -4.13 6.85
C TRP A 40 -0.91 -5.08 5.72
N PRO A 41 -2.14 -5.63 5.75
CA PRO A 41 -2.66 -6.48 4.67
C PRO A 41 -2.55 -5.83 3.29
N ASP A 42 -2.84 -4.53 3.19
CA ASP A 42 -2.77 -3.82 1.92
C ASP A 42 -1.32 -3.58 1.45
N ASN A 43 -0.33 -3.74 2.34
CA ASN A 43 1.09 -3.77 1.99
C ASN A 43 1.62 -5.19 1.68
N GLY A 44 0.70 -6.16 1.51
CA GLY A 44 1.01 -7.53 1.12
C GLY A 44 2.02 -7.60 -0.02
N ASN A 45 3.06 -8.40 0.17
CA ASN A 45 4.19 -8.61 -0.74
C ASN A 45 5.08 -7.39 -1.06
N LEU A 46 4.83 -6.20 -0.49
CA LEU A 46 5.73 -5.06 -0.66
C LEU A 46 7.05 -5.21 0.10
N ASP A 47 7.13 -6.14 1.06
CA ASP A 47 8.39 -6.61 1.64
C ASP A 47 9.34 -7.17 0.57
N LYS A 48 8.80 -7.87 -0.43
CA LYS A 48 9.58 -8.38 -1.58
C LYS A 48 10.10 -7.22 -2.44
N ALA A 49 9.25 -6.22 -2.71
CA ALA A 49 9.64 -5.02 -3.47
C ALA A 49 10.80 -4.27 -2.77
N ARG A 50 10.67 -4.01 -1.46
CA ARG A 50 11.74 -3.38 -0.67
C ARG A 50 13.02 -4.23 -0.66
N ARG A 51 12.89 -5.56 -0.58
CA ARG A 51 14.04 -6.47 -0.61
C ARG A 51 14.78 -6.45 -1.94
N LEU A 52 14.08 -6.33 -3.08
CA LEU A 52 14.70 -6.20 -4.40
C LEU A 52 15.54 -4.93 -4.54
N LEU A 53 15.21 -3.87 -3.80
CA LEU A 53 15.96 -2.62 -3.77
C LEU A 53 17.20 -2.67 -2.86
N TRP A 54 17.36 -3.70 -2.03
CA TRP A 54 18.48 -3.80 -1.08
C TRP A 54 19.86 -3.71 -1.74
N PRO A 55 20.18 -4.39 -2.87
CA PRO A 55 21.48 -4.24 -3.50
C PRO A 55 21.79 -2.80 -3.95
N ILE A 56 20.77 -2.06 -4.38
CA ILE A 56 20.90 -0.63 -4.74
C ILE A 56 21.16 0.19 -3.47
N LYS A 57 20.38 -0.02 -2.41
CA LYS A 57 20.61 0.63 -1.11
C LYS A 57 22.01 0.34 -0.58
N GLN A 58 22.48 -0.90 -0.68
CA GLN A 58 23.80 -1.32 -0.24
C GLN A 58 24.90 -0.59 -1.03
N LYS A 59 24.76 -0.50 -2.36
CA LYS A 59 25.74 0.18 -3.23
C LYS A 59 25.89 1.67 -2.90
N TYR A 60 24.79 2.37 -2.65
CA TYR A 60 24.82 3.83 -2.40
C TYR A 60 24.92 4.21 -0.91
N GLY A 61 24.66 3.26 0.00
CA GLY A 61 24.85 3.42 1.43
C GLY A 61 24.09 4.62 1.99
N ALA A 62 24.73 5.42 2.83
CA ALA A 62 24.14 6.59 3.48
C ALA A 62 23.81 7.76 2.53
N LYS A 63 24.29 7.73 1.28
CA LYS A 63 24.01 8.79 0.29
C LYS A 63 22.61 8.68 -0.31
N LEU A 64 21.90 7.59 -0.03
CA LEU A 64 20.56 7.31 -0.53
C LEU A 64 19.75 6.68 0.60
N SER A 65 18.79 7.42 1.15
CA SER A 65 17.89 6.90 2.18
C SER A 65 16.93 5.85 1.60
N TRP A 66 16.39 4.99 2.45
CA TRP A 66 15.27 4.13 2.04
C TRP A 66 14.04 4.95 1.67
N ALA A 67 13.78 6.04 2.39
CA ALA A 67 12.68 6.95 2.10
C ALA A 67 12.73 7.49 0.66
N ASP A 68 13.88 8.03 0.23
CA ASP A 68 14.05 8.49 -1.15
C ASP A 68 14.06 7.35 -2.16
N LEU A 69 14.71 6.23 -1.83
CA LEU A 69 14.83 5.09 -2.75
C LEU A 69 13.47 4.47 -3.10
N MET A 70 12.55 4.35 -2.13
CA MET A 70 11.22 3.79 -2.40
C MET A 70 10.40 4.67 -3.35
N VAL A 71 10.47 5.99 -3.19
CA VAL A 71 9.77 6.94 -4.08
C VAL A 71 10.43 6.98 -5.46
N LEU A 72 11.77 7.06 -5.49
CA LEU A 72 12.53 7.07 -6.73
C LEU A 72 12.29 5.81 -7.57
N ALA A 73 12.17 4.65 -6.94
CA ALA A 73 11.88 3.40 -7.64
C ALA A 73 10.54 3.45 -8.40
N GLY A 74 9.50 4.02 -7.80
CA GLY A 74 8.21 4.23 -8.47
C GLY A 74 8.32 5.22 -9.63
N THR A 75 9.03 6.34 -9.45
CA THR A 75 9.27 7.33 -10.52
C THR A 75 10.03 6.72 -11.70
N VAL A 76 11.12 5.99 -11.44
CA VAL A 76 11.94 5.33 -12.47
C VAL A 76 11.15 4.22 -13.16
N ALA A 77 10.30 3.49 -12.42
CA ALA A 77 9.43 2.48 -13.01
C ALA A 77 8.42 3.07 -14.01
N MET A 78 7.80 4.21 -13.68
CA MET A 78 6.91 4.91 -14.62
C MET A 78 7.67 5.36 -15.88
N ASP A 79 8.85 5.96 -15.70
CA ASP A 79 9.71 6.38 -16.83
C ASP A 79 10.10 5.20 -17.72
N SER A 80 10.49 4.06 -17.13
CA SER A 80 10.88 2.86 -17.88
C SER A 80 9.70 2.22 -18.63
N MET A 81 8.46 2.48 -18.21
CA MET A 81 7.23 2.04 -18.86
C MET A 81 6.67 3.10 -19.83
N GLY A 82 7.43 4.15 -20.14
CA GLY A 82 7.09 5.15 -21.16
C GLY A 82 6.25 6.33 -20.66
N PHE A 83 6.09 6.49 -19.34
CA PHE A 83 5.39 7.63 -18.76
C PHE A 83 6.37 8.74 -18.38
N LYS A 84 6.17 9.94 -18.96
CA LYS A 84 6.97 11.11 -18.62
C LYS A 84 6.55 11.67 -17.26
N THR A 85 7.36 11.42 -16.24
CA THR A 85 7.12 11.93 -14.89
C THR A 85 7.34 13.45 -14.81
N PHE A 86 6.68 14.09 -13.84
CA PHE A 86 6.80 15.53 -13.62
C PHE A 86 8.17 15.93 -13.03
N GLY A 87 8.76 15.06 -12.21
CA GLY A 87 10.06 15.26 -11.59
C GLY A 87 10.26 14.39 -10.35
N PHE A 88 11.41 14.55 -9.70
CA PHE A 88 11.74 13.90 -8.44
C PHE A 88 12.61 14.83 -7.58
N ALA A 89 12.37 14.83 -6.28
CA ALA A 89 13.22 15.50 -5.29
C ALA A 89 13.63 14.47 -4.22
N GLY A 90 14.93 14.44 -3.92
CA GLY A 90 15.45 13.73 -2.75
C GLY A 90 15.49 14.63 -1.52
N GLY A 91 16.03 14.11 -0.41
CA GLY A 91 16.19 14.83 0.85
C GLY A 91 15.37 14.25 2.01
N ARG A 92 14.72 13.10 1.84
CA ARG A 92 13.98 12.43 2.92
C ARG A 92 14.94 11.68 3.82
N PRO A 93 15.11 12.03 5.10
CA PRO A 93 15.96 11.28 6.01
C PRO A 93 15.29 9.95 6.41
N ASP A 94 16.10 8.91 6.62
CA ASP A 94 15.62 7.66 7.20
C ASP A 94 15.35 7.84 8.71
N ILE A 95 14.25 7.26 9.19
CA ILE A 95 13.99 7.03 10.62
C ILE A 95 14.55 5.67 11.06
N TRP A 96 14.60 5.40 12.37
CA TRP A 96 15.24 4.19 12.90
C TRP A 96 14.33 3.34 13.80
N ALA A 97 13.09 3.76 13.96
CA ALA A 97 12.04 3.07 14.71
C ALA A 97 10.67 3.41 14.09
N PRO A 98 9.62 2.63 14.37
CA PRO A 98 8.24 3.03 14.10
C PRO A 98 7.91 4.45 14.60
N GLU A 99 6.97 5.09 13.91
CA GLU A 99 6.37 6.35 14.37
C GLU A 99 5.20 5.99 15.31
N ASP A 100 5.53 5.69 16.58
CA ASP A 100 4.58 5.20 17.59
C ASP A 100 3.49 6.21 17.95
N ASP A 101 3.67 7.49 17.59
CA ASP A 101 2.71 8.56 17.84
C ASP A 101 1.59 8.64 16.79
N ILE A 102 1.63 7.82 15.73
CA ILE A 102 0.60 7.80 14.71
C ILE A 102 -0.57 6.90 15.12
N TYR A 103 -1.72 7.52 15.40
CA TYR A 103 -2.98 6.82 15.61
C TYR A 103 -3.61 6.37 14.28
N TRP A 104 -3.61 5.04 14.05
CA TRP A 104 -4.14 4.40 12.84
C TRP A 104 -5.60 3.90 12.95
N GLY A 105 -6.20 3.98 14.14
CA GLY A 105 -7.54 3.48 14.44
C GLY A 105 -7.59 2.69 15.75
N ALA A 106 -8.80 2.43 16.25
CA ALA A 106 -9.03 1.74 17.53
C ALA A 106 -9.31 0.24 17.36
N GLU A 107 -9.40 -0.25 16.12
CA GLU A 107 -9.70 -1.64 15.84
C GLU A 107 -8.58 -2.56 16.32
N THR A 108 -8.96 -3.70 16.87
CA THR A 108 -8.02 -4.73 17.34
C THR A 108 -7.84 -5.87 16.33
N LYS A 109 -8.41 -5.72 15.13
CA LYS A 109 -8.43 -6.73 14.07
C LYS A 109 -8.19 -6.05 12.72
N TRP A 110 -7.33 -6.67 11.90
CA TRP A 110 -7.13 -6.24 10.52
C TRP A 110 -8.42 -6.34 9.71
N LEU A 111 -8.68 -5.32 8.91
CA LEU A 111 -9.82 -5.28 7.98
C LEU A 111 -11.17 -5.53 8.67
N ALA A 112 -11.30 -5.13 9.94
CA ALA A 112 -12.59 -5.18 10.63
C ALA A 112 -13.65 -4.40 9.84
N SER A 113 -14.88 -4.92 9.78
CA SER A 113 -15.98 -4.19 9.14
C SER A 113 -16.42 -3.01 9.99
N SER A 114 -17.08 -2.03 9.38
CA SER A 114 -17.63 -0.86 10.06
C SER A 114 -18.72 -1.19 11.10
N ALA A 115 -19.24 -2.42 11.12
CA ALA A 115 -20.20 -2.92 12.09
C ALA A 115 -19.56 -3.59 13.33
N GLU A 116 -18.25 -3.81 13.32
CA GLU A 116 -17.53 -4.40 14.45
C GLU A 116 -17.30 -3.38 15.60
N PRO A 117 -17.04 -3.83 16.84
CA PRO A 117 -16.65 -2.96 17.94
C PRO A 117 -15.40 -2.12 17.59
N ASN A 118 -15.26 -0.94 18.21
CA ASN A 118 -14.21 0.04 17.91
C ASN A 118 -14.24 0.54 16.45
N SER A 119 -15.42 0.54 15.84
CA SER A 119 -15.63 1.07 14.49
C SER A 119 -15.06 2.48 14.35
N ARG A 120 -14.35 2.72 13.25
CA ARG A 120 -13.90 4.05 12.83
C ARG A 120 -15.02 4.91 12.23
N TYR A 121 -16.23 4.40 12.18
CA TYR A 121 -17.39 5.08 11.63
C TYR A 121 -18.42 5.38 12.70
N SER A 122 -19.05 6.54 12.58
CA SER A 122 -20.19 6.95 13.38
C SER A 122 -21.30 7.52 12.49
N GLY A 123 -22.52 7.63 13.04
CA GLY A 123 -23.67 8.20 12.32
C GLY A 123 -23.94 7.53 10.96
N GLU A 124 -24.15 8.35 9.93
CA GLU A 124 -24.38 7.90 8.55
C GLU A 124 -23.05 7.70 7.79
N ARG A 125 -22.21 6.77 8.26
CA ARG A 125 -20.90 6.43 7.66
C ARG A 125 -19.93 7.62 7.66
N GLN A 126 -19.89 8.38 8.76
CA GLN A 126 -18.89 9.43 8.98
C GLN A 126 -17.60 8.82 9.50
N LEU A 127 -16.53 8.90 8.72
CA LEU A 127 -15.21 8.41 9.12
C LEU A 127 -14.61 9.32 10.19
N ASP A 128 -14.18 8.75 11.32
CA ASP A 128 -13.63 9.49 12.44
C ASP A 128 -12.34 10.22 12.06
N ASN A 129 -12.22 11.48 12.47
CA ASN A 129 -10.95 12.20 12.38
C ASN A 129 -9.98 11.66 13.45
N PRO A 130 -8.67 11.53 13.15
CA PRO A 130 -7.97 12.02 11.96
C PRO A 130 -7.84 10.98 10.82
N LEU A 131 -8.58 9.87 10.84
CA LEU A 131 -8.39 8.74 9.92
C LEU A 131 -8.74 9.10 8.47
N ALA A 132 -8.09 8.42 7.52
CA ALA A 132 -8.27 8.65 6.08
C ALA A 132 -8.36 7.35 5.26
N ALA A 133 -8.61 6.22 5.93
CA ALA A 133 -8.81 4.91 5.30
C ALA A 133 -10.06 4.24 5.88
N VAL A 134 -10.76 3.43 5.09
CA VAL A 134 -12.06 2.85 5.46
C VAL A 134 -11.97 1.62 6.36
N GLN A 135 -10.80 0.96 6.44
CA GLN A 135 -10.59 -0.17 7.35
C GLN A 135 -9.14 -0.21 7.85
N MET A 136 -8.94 -0.83 9.02
CA MET A 136 -7.61 -0.95 9.63
C MET A 136 -6.71 -1.81 8.75
N GLY A 137 -5.59 -1.24 8.30
CA GLY A 137 -4.63 -1.93 7.45
C GLY A 137 -4.84 -1.77 5.94
N LEU A 138 -5.84 -0.97 5.52
CA LEU A 138 -5.97 -0.48 4.14
C LEU A 138 -5.30 0.89 3.97
N ILE A 139 -4.84 1.17 2.75
CA ILE A 139 -4.30 2.48 2.39
C ILE A 139 -5.43 3.51 2.24
N TYR A 140 -6.48 3.21 1.45
CA TYR A 140 -7.62 4.11 1.24
C TYR A 140 -8.95 3.38 1.45
N VAL A 141 -9.38 2.62 0.44
CA VAL A 141 -10.69 1.99 0.34
C VAL A 141 -10.57 0.48 0.17
N ASN A 142 -11.66 -0.23 0.42
CA ASN A 142 -11.74 -1.66 0.12
C ASN A 142 -11.98 -1.86 -1.38
N PRO A 143 -11.12 -2.60 -2.10
CA PRO A 143 -11.26 -2.80 -3.55
C PRO A 143 -12.49 -3.63 -3.96
N GLU A 144 -13.10 -4.36 -3.02
CA GLU A 144 -14.34 -5.12 -3.24
C GLU A 144 -15.59 -4.27 -2.94
N GLY A 145 -15.41 -3.05 -2.43
CA GLY A 145 -16.44 -2.08 -2.08
C GLY A 145 -16.69 -1.95 -0.57
N PRO A 146 -17.55 -1.02 -0.13
CA PRO A 146 -17.83 -0.73 1.27
C PRO A 146 -18.12 -1.98 2.10
N ASP A 147 -17.25 -2.29 3.07
CA ASP A 147 -17.36 -3.50 3.91
C ASP A 147 -17.45 -4.82 3.11
N GLY A 148 -16.85 -4.85 1.91
CA GLY A 148 -16.86 -6.00 1.00
C GLY A 148 -18.11 -6.09 0.12
N VAL A 149 -18.98 -5.08 0.12
CA VAL A 149 -20.19 -5.04 -0.72
C VAL A 149 -19.87 -4.37 -2.07
N PRO A 150 -20.04 -5.07 -3.21
CA PRO A 150 -19.65 -4.57 -4.53
C PRO A 150 -20.66 -3.58 -5.11
N ASP A 151 -20.80 -2.42 -4.48
CA ASP A 151 -21.58 -1.28 -4.97
C ASP A 151 -20.65 -0.14 -5.42
N PRO A 152 -20.45 0.06 -6.74
CA PRO A 152 -19.57 1.11 -7.25
C PRO A 152 -19.96 2.53 -6.86
N LEU A 153 -21.26 2.82 -6.69
CA LEU A 153 -21.71 4.16 -6.31
C LEU A 153 -21.44 4.43 -4.84
N ALA A 154 -21.52 3.41 -3.99
CA ALA A 154 -21.11 3.51 -2.60
C ALA A 154 -19.58 3.59 -2.49
N SER A 155 -18.83 2.77 -3.24
CA SER A 155 -17.37 2.87 -3.34
C SER A 155 -16.91 4.27 -3.74
N ALA A 156 -17.59 4.92 -4.69
CA ALA A 156 -17.24 6.27 -5.13
C ALA A 156 -17.33 7.33 -4.00
N ARG A 157 -18.21 7.13 -3.00
CA ARG A 157 -18.29 8.01 -1.83
C ARG A 157 -17.07 7.81 -0.93
N ASP A 158 -16.74 6.56 -0.63
CA ASP A 158 -15.56 6.21 0.18
C ASP A 158 -14.27 6.67 -0.50
N ILE A 159 -14.16 6.51 -1.83
CA ILE A 159 -13.02 6.98 -2.63
C ILE A 159 -12.87 8.49 -2.49
N ARG A 160 -13.94 9.26 -2.77
CA ARG A 160 -13.91 10.72 -2.66
C ARG A 160 -13.53 11.19 -1.26
N GLU A 161 -14.15 10.60 -0.22
CA GLU A 161 -13.89 10.96 1.17
C GLU A 161 -12.42 10.70 1.57
N THR A 162 -11.91 9.50 1.28
CA THR A 162 -10.55 9.11 1.67
C THR A 162 -9.50 9.90 0.90
N PHE A 163 -9.64 10.05 -0.42
CA PHE A 163 -8.71 10.84 -1.22
C PHE A 163 -8.72 12.33 -0.83
N ALA A 164 -9.89 12.92 -0.54
CA ALA A 164 -9.96 14.29 -0.03
C ALA A 164 -9.20 14.46 1.30
N ARG A 165 -9.30 13.49 2.21
CA ARG A 165 -8.51 13.45 3.45
C ARG A 165 -7.01 13.25 3.23
N MET A 166 -6.61 12.84 2.03
CA MET A 166 -5.21 12.72 1.59
C MET A 166 -4.80 13.82 0.61
N ALA A 167 -5.52 14.95 0.60
CA ALA A 167 -5.25 16.14 -0.20
C ALA A 167 -5.43 15.99 -1.72
N MET A 168 -6.24 15.03 -2.17
CA MET A 168 -6.52 14.84 -3.59
C MET A 168 -7.97 15.22 -3.90
N ASP A 169 -8.17 16.06 -4.92
CA ASP A 169 -9.49 16.37 -5.43
C ASP A 169 -10.03 15.30 -6.39
N ASP A 170 -11.22 15.51 -6.96
CA ASP A 170 -11.85 14.54 -7.86
C ASP A 170 -11.03 14.31 -9.16
N GLU A 171 -10.38 15.34 -9.71
CA GLU A 171 -9.57 15.21 -10.93
C GLU A 171 -8.30 14.41 -10.65
N GLU A 172 -7.60 14.77 -9.58
CA GLU A 172 -6.38 14.10 -9.13
C GLU A 172 -6.66 12.63 -8.76
N THR A 173 -7.78 12.37 -8.08
CA THR A 173 -8.22 11.02 -7.70
C THR A 173 -8.42 10.13 -8.92
N VAL A 174 -9.16 10.60 -9.93
CA VAL A 174 -9.38 9.85 -11.16
C VAL A 174 -8.07 9.61 -11.89
N ALA A 175 -7.22 10.64 -12.01
CA ALA A 175 -5.92 10.54 -12.67
C ALA A 175 -5.00 9.53 -11.97
N LEU A 176 -4.94 9.53 -10.64
CA LEU A 176 -4.11 8.61 -9.85
C LEU A 176 -4.59 7.17 -9.96
N VAL A 177 -5.90 6.92 -9.80
CA VAL A 177 -6.48 5.57 -9.86
C VAL A 177 -6.33 4.98 -11.27
N ALA A 178 -6.70 5.74 -12.31
CA ALA A 178 -6.59 5.28 -13.69
C ALA A 178 -5.12 5.14 -14.13
N GLY A 179 -4.27 6.10 -13.77
CA GLY A 179 -2.84 6.09 -14.09
C GLY A 179 -2.10 4.93 -13.43
N GLY A 180 -2.35 4.68 -12.14
CA GLY A 180 -1.76 3.55 -11.42
C GLY A 180 -2.18 2.20 -12.02
N HIS A 181 -3.48 2.01 -12.25
CA HIS A 181 -4.02 0.78 -12.83
C HIS A 181 -3.76 0.63 -14.34
N THR A 182 -3.13 1.60 -15.01
CA THR A 182 -2.61 1.38 -16.36
C THR A 182 -1.48 0.35 -16.37
N PHE A 183 -0.78 0.20 -15.24
CA PHE A 183 0.35 -0.71 -15.08
C PHE A 183 -0.02 -1.95 -14.25
N GLY A 184 0.54 -3.09 -14.62
CA GLY A 184 0.55 -4.31 -13.83
C GLY A 184 -0.79 -5.00 -13.69
N LYS A 185 -0.95 -5.68 -12.55
CA LYS A 185 -2.07 -6.58 -12.27
C LYS A 185 -2.30 -6.77 -10.78
N ALA A 186 -3.49 -7.23 -10.42
CA ALA A 186 -3.79 -7.81 -9.13
C ALA A 186 -3.37 -9.30 -9.08
N HIS A 187 -3.13 -9.83 -7.87
CA HIS A 187 -2.69 -11.20 -7.65
C HIS A 187 -3.61 -11.93 -6.66
N GLY A 188 -4.28 -12.97 -7.15
CA GLY A 188 -5.30 -13.76 -6.48
C GLY A 188 -5.40 -15.16 -7.08
N ALA A 189 -4.25 -15.78 -7.37
CA ALA A 189 -4.20 -17.05 -8.09
C ALA A 189 -4.81 -18.25 -7.34
N GLY A 190 -5.11 -18.11 -6.05
CA GLY A 190 -5.62 -19.16 -5.18
C GLY A 190 -6.26 -18.60 -3.90
N ASP A 191 -6.56 -19.48 -2.96
CA ASP A 191 -7.22 -19.14 -1.70
C ASP A 191 -6.29 -18.33 -0.77
N ALA A 192 -6.79 -17.19 -0.26
CA ALA A 192 -6.06 -16.37 0.70
C ALA A 192 -5.64 -17.12 1.97
N ALA A 193 -6.36 -18.18 2.36
CA ALA A 193 -6.00 -19.05 3.49
C ALA A 193 -4.63 -19.76 3.31
N GLN A 194 -4.08 -19.78 2.09
CA GLN A 194 -2.77 -20.35 1.79
C GLN A 194 -1.61 -19.39 2.05
N VAL A 195 -1.91 -18.12 2.36
CA VAL A 195 -0.95 -17.08 2.69
C VAL A 195 -0.72 -17.05 4.20
N GLY A 196 0.53 -17.26 4.61
CA GLY A 196 0.94 -17.24 6.01
C GLY A 196 1.07 -15.83 6.61
N ALA A 197 1.65 -15.79 7.81
CA ALA A 197 1.78 -14.57 8.60
C ALA A 197 2.49 -13.42 7.86
N GLU A 198 2.03 -12.20 8.12
CA GLU A 198 2.67 -10.94 7.76
C GLU A 198 4.08 -10.81 8.39
N PRO A 199 4.96 -9.92 7.89
CA PRO A 199 6.37 -9.88 8.30
C PRO A 199 6.64 -9.79 9.81
N GLU A 200 5.87 -9.01 10.58
CA GLU A 200 6.05 -8.92 12.03
C GLU A 200 5.50 -10.15 12.80
N GLY A 201 4.58 -10.90 12.19
CA GLY A 201 4.08 -12.17 12.72
C GLY A 201 4.85 -13.40 12.20
N ALA A 202 5.76 -13.20 11.24
CA ALA A 202 6.50 -14.28 10.59
C ALA A 202 7.66 -14.79 11.44
N ALA A 203 8.00 -16.06 11.25
CA ALA A 203 9.11 -16.68 11.95
C ALA A 203 10.48 -16.13 11.47
N ILE A 204 11.48 -16.19 12.35
CA ILE A 204 12.80 -15.56 12.15
C ILE A 204 13.52 -16.04 10.89
N GLU A 205 13.31 -17.29 10.46
CA GLU A 205 13.89 -17.85 9.24
C GLU A 205 13.38 -17.19 7.95
N GLN A 206 12.28 -16.43 8.01
CA GLN A 206 11.79 -15.63 6.89
C GLN A 206 12.58 -14.33 6.70
N GLN A 207 13.50 -14.01 7.63
CA GLN A 207 14.44 -12.90 7.52
C GLN A 207 13.76 -11.56 7.24
N GLY A 208 12.69 -11.27 7.98
CA GLY A 208 11.90 -10.04 7.87
C GLY A 208 11.03 -9.94 6.60
N LEU A 209 10.79 -11.08 5.93
CA LEU A 209 9.75 -11.22 4.93
C LEU A 209 8.51 -11.89 5.55
N GLY A 210 7.36 -11.76 4.90
CA GLY A 210 6.10 -12.36 5.33
C GLY A 210 5.28 -12.86 4.16
N TRP A 211 4.01 -13.20 4.44
CA TRP A 211 3.03 -13.68 3.47
C TRP A 211 3.53 -14.87 2.66
N GLN A 212 4.20 -15.82 3.33
CA GLN A 212 4.67 -17.03 2.66
C GLN A 212 3.46 -17.79 2.12
N ASN A 213 3.45 -18.02 0.81
CA ASN A 213 2.33 -18.62 0.12
C ASN A 213 2.62 -20.09 -0.19
N SER A 214 1.73 -20.98 0.27
CA SER A 214 1.82 -22.43 0.05
C SER A 214 1.20 -22.90 -1.27
N PHE A 215 0.51 -22.03 -2.02
CA PHE A 215 -0.09 -22.35 -3.30
C PHE A 215 0.96 -22.54 -4.40
N GLY A 216 1.04 -23.75 -4.97
CA GLY A 216 1.96 -24.05 -6.07
C GLY A 216 3.40 -23.67 -5.73
N THR A 217 3.99 -22.74 -6.50
CA THR A 217 5.35 -22.21 -6.23
C THR A 217 5.38 -21.04 -5.24
N GLY A 218 4.23 -20.54 -4.81
CA GLY A 218 4.07 -19.39 -3.91
C GLY A 218 4.43 -18.02 -4.50
N LYS A 219 4.80 -17.97 -5.79
CA LYS A 219 5.32 -16.79 -6.49
C LYS A 219 5.05 -16.86 -7.99
N GLY A 220 5.25 -15.74 -8.70
CA GLY A 220 5.01 -15.65 -10.14
C GLY A 220 3.54 -15.89 -10.47
N VAL A 221 3.24 -16.89 -11.29
CA VAL A 221 1.87 -17.25 -11.68
C VAL A 221 1.01 -17.77 -10.52
N HIS A 222 1.64 -18.20 -9.42
CA HIS A 222 0.94 -18.68 -8.21
C HIS A 222 0.89 -17.62 -7.10
N THR A 223 1.14 -16.35 -7.40
CA THR A 223 1.16 -15.28 -6.40
C THR A 223 -0.26 -14.98 -5.89
N ILE A 224 -0.38 -14.80 -4.58
CA ILE A 224 -1.60 -14.29 -3.91
C ILE A 224 -1.17 -13.05 -3.12
N THR A 225 -1.85 -11.93 -3.33
CA THR A 225 -1.62 -10.66 -2.61
C THR A 225 -2.93 -10.10 -2.10
N SER A 226 -3.78 -9.59 -3.01
CA SER A 226 -5.08 -9.00 -2.66
C SER A 226 -6.22 -10.01 -2.70
N GLY A 227 -6.03 -11.16 -3.35
CA GLY A 227 -7.10 -12.13 -3.63
C GLY A 227 -7.86 -11.84 -4.93
N ILE A 228 -7.78 -10.61 -5.45
CA ILE A 228 -8.26 -10.25 -6.80
C ILE A 228 -7.21 -10.64 -7.84
N GLU A 229 -7.63 -11.21 -8.97
CA GLU A 229 -6.75 -11.70 -10.04
C GLU A 229 -7.07 -11.02 -11.38
N GLY A 230 -6.03 -10.51 -12.05
CA GLY A 230 -6.13 -10.00 -13.41
C GLY A 230 -5.45 -8.65 -13.63
N ALA A 231 -5.23 -8.30 -14.89
CA ALA A 231 -4.71 -7.01 -15.32
C ALA A 231 -5.85 -6.10 -15.79
N TRP A 232 -5.68 -4.79 -15.65
CA TRP A 232 -6.65 -3.81 -16.15
C TRP A 232 -6.45 -3.49 -17.64
N GLN A 233 -5.24 -3.68 -18.16
CA GLN A 233 -4.86 -3.37 -19.54
C GLN A 233 -4.29 -4.61 -20.26
N PRO A 234 -4.39 -4.69 -21.60
CA PRO A 234 -3.81 -5.78 -22.38
C PRO A 234 -2.28 -5.84 -22.34
N ASN A 235 -1.64 -4.68 -22.13
CA ASN A 235 -0.17 -4.53 -22.04
C ASN A 235 0.19 -3.94 -20.66
N PRO A 236 0.11 -4.74 -19.59
CA PRO A 236 0.30 -4.29 -18.21
C PRO A 236 1.77 -3.99 -17.85
#